data_AF-A0A090D225-F1
#
_entry.id   AF-A0A090D225-F1
#
_cell.length_a   1.000
_cell.length_b   1.000
_cell.length_c   1.000
_cell.angle_alpha   90.00
_cell.angle_beta   90.00
_cell.angle_gamma   90.00
#
_symmetry.space_group_name_H-M   'P 1'
#
loop_
_entity.id
_entity.type
_entity.pdbx_description
1 polymer ?
#
loop_
_entity_poly.entity_id
_entity_poly.type
_entity_poly.pdbx_seq_one_letter_code
_entity_poly.pdbx_strand_id
1 'polypeptide(L)'
;MSEHHKKISKNDRLMDKIRPITRTSKKMIIFIVIALITSLCPAFCAEIQLDISKEFNETQYKNHIKEFQRAFGKQIEEEFGLKWVEGGFTHKFFSDKPEFYAYRRATLEEARALVLAVIFRLSEAVHADPIMLSYFNKSSLNPDVLGVDISFLHSPNWSYDDGSIESVYSYYSKEDASGVKKLHLRYAATDPFSDISDFKNIVYSKIEESFEDAVKLNAVNPIINPAIHHPKEFEDELHRILTSFEKEMKEKYNLFFRSIGWMVAGDAPSEISEIRTKCTYFYPVDCEEARALILLATEKLLASLNNNETLKPYLKDYPFSANGIKLRMLFRKKNYFVGDVPYYDESMESVVLSDDTITYYHHIPSAEDSNMHDRVLYAKELYQEAQNTFKNTPPLTLFKKAATGIKNFIFDSIHFLELAGIYVFYSFWYSIVYFTSET
;
A
#
# COMPACT_ATOMS: atom_id res chain seq x y z
N MET A 1 -13.00 25.79 16.63
CA MET A 1 -12.00 26.38 17.55
C MET A 1 -12.64 26.49 18.92
N SER A 2 -12.25 25.64 19.86
CA SER A 2 -12.68 25.64 21.26
C SER A 2 -11.40 25.47 22.09
N GLU A 3 -11.02 26.53 22.81
CA GLU A 3 -9.83 26.54 23.66
C GLU A 3 -10.14 25.83 24.98
N HIS A 4 -9.88 24.52 25.03
CA HIS A 4 -9.79 23.80 26.30
C HIS A 4 -8.43 24.05 26.95
N HIS A 5 -8.35 25.09 27.79
CA HIS A 5 -7.25 25.28 28.72
C HIS A 5 -7.23 24.18 29.80
N LYS A 6 -6.41 23.15 29.57
CA LYS A 6 -6.05 22.16 30.59
C LYS A 6 -5.32 22.87 31.74
N LYS A 7 -5.98 23.01 32.90
CA LYS A 7 -5.31 23.37 34.17
C LYS A 7 -4.36 22.24 34.56
N ILE A 8 -3.11 22.33 34.10
CA ILE A 8 -2.01 21.49 34.58
C ILE A 8 -1.84 21.77 36.08
N SER A 9 -1.93 20.72 36.91
CA SER A 9 -1.85 20.90 38.35
C SER A 9 -0.45 21.38 38.74
N LYS A 10 -0.36 22.15 39.84
CA LYS A 10 0.93 22.65 40.35
C LYS A 10 1.92 21.50 40.64
N ASN A 11 1.41 20.29 40.90
CA ASN A 11 2.18 19.08 41.12
C ASN A 11 2.80 18.50 39.84
N ASP A 12 2.12 18.59 38.69
CA ASP A 12 2.65 18.08 37.42
C ASP A 12 3.84 18.92 36.94
N ARG A 13 3.77 20.26 37.11
CA ARG A 13 4.91 21.16 36.87
C ARG A 13 6.08 20.93 37.83
N LEU A 14 5.81 20.42 39.04
CA LEU A 14 6.86 20.09 40.01
C LEU A 14 7.53 18.76 39.64
N MET A 15 6.75 17.76 39.21
CA MET A 15 7.27 16.45 38.79
C MET A 15 8.09 16.53 37.51
N ASP A 16 7.73 17.40 36.56
CA ASP A 16 8.55 17.67 35.37
C ASP A 16 9.86 18.39 35.69
N LYS A 17 9.92 19.17 36.79
CA LYS A 17 11.17 19.78 37.28
C LYS A 17 12.03 18.83 38.11
N ILE A 18 11.44 17.84 38.79
CA ILE A 18 12.16 16.87 39.64
C ILE A 18 12.71 15.69 38.82
N ARG A 19 12.07 15.31 37.71
CA ARG A 19 12.54 14.20 36.85
C ARG A 19 13.98 14.38 36.30
N PRO A 20 14.39 15.56 35.81
CA PRO A 20 15.78 15.77 35.41
C PRO A 20 16.73 15.64 36.60
N ILE A 21 16.37 16.24 37.74
CA ILE A 21 17.20 16.27 38.96
C ILE A 21 17.42 14.86 39.51
N THR A 22 16.39 14.00 39.53
CA THR A 22 16.48 12.61 39.99
C THR A 22 17.28 11.71 39.04
N ARG A 23 17.29 12.00 37.74
CA ARG A 23 18.09 11.26 36.75
C ARG A 23 19.57 11.66 36.80
N THR A 24 19.87 12.94 36.99
CA THR A 24 21.25 13.44 37.13
C THR A 24 21.87 13.04 38.46
N SER A 25 21.10 13.09 39.56
CA SER A 25 21.56 12.65 40.88
C SER A 25 21.76 11.13 40.98
N LYS A 26 20.94 10.30 40.31
CA LYS A 26 21.21 8.85 40.20
C LYS A 26 22.51 8.56 39.45
N LYS A 27 22.77 9.24 38.32
CA LYS A 27 24.04 9.11 37.59
C LYS A 27 25.24 9.55 38.43
N MET A 28 25.10 10.63 39.20
CA MET A 28 26.16 11.15 40.06
C MET A 28 26.46 10.21 41.24
N ILE A 29 25.42 9.64 41.88
CA ILE A 29 25.58 8.66 42.96
C ILE A 29 26.23 7.38 42.42
N ILE A 30 25.82 6.90 41.24
CA ILE A 30 26.43 5.75 40.57
C ILE A 30 27.92 6.05 40.27
N PHE A 31 28.25 7.24 39.76
CA PHE A 31 29.65 7.65 39.55
C PHE A 31 30.48 7.70 40.83
N ILE A 32 29.91 8.21 41.94
CA ILE A 32 30.58 8.27 43.24
C ILE A 32 30.80 6.86 43.80
N VAL A 33 29.80 5.98 43.69
CA VAL A 33 29.89 4.58 44.14
C VAL A 33 30.91 3.81 43.30
N ILE A 34 30.92 4.00 41.97
CA ILE A 34 31.93 3.42 41.09
C ILE A 34 33.32 3.94 41.47
N ALA A 35 33.49 5.25 41.68
CA ALA A 35 34.78 5.84 42.08
C ALA A 35 35.29 5.27 43.42
N LEU A 36 34.40 5.08 44.40
CA LEU A 36 34.70 4.47 45.70
C LEU A 36 35.04 2.98 45.60
N ILE A 37 34.32 2.22 44.77
CA ILE A 37 34.60 0.80 44.54
C ILE A 37 35.93 0.65 43.78
N THR A 38 36.22 1.57 42.84
CA THR A 38 37.45 1.51 42.07
C THR A 38 38.72 1.84 42.86
N SER A 39 38.61 2.59 43.96
CA SER A 39 39.77 2.85 44.83
C SER A 39 40.09 1.69 45.77
N LEU A 40 39.15 0.76 45.97
CA LEU A 40 39.25 -0.34 46.94
C LEU A 40 39.66 -1.68 46.32
N CYS A 41 39.49 -1.90 45.01
CA CYS A 41 39.84 -3.16 44.37
C CYS A 41 40.23 -3.01 42.88
N PRO A 42 41.52 -2.94 42.53
CA PRO A 42 41.99 -2.71 41.15
C PRO A 42 41.57 -3.80 40.15
N ALA A 43 41.41 -5.05 40.60
CA ALA A 43 40.98 -6.15 39.73
C ALA A 43 39.49 -6.07 39.37
N PHE A 44 38.65 -5.62 40.32
CA PHE A 44 37.21 -5.40 40.10
C PHE A 44 36.95 -4.15 39.22
N CYS A 45 37.92 -3.22 39.17
CA CYS A 45 37.88 -2.07 38.26
C CYS A 45 37.95 -2.46 36.80
N ALA A 46 38.77 -3.45 36.45
CA ALA A 46 39.01 -3.80 35.05
C ALA A 46 37.72 -4.36 34.41
N GLU A 47 36.96 -5.16 35.15
CA GLU A 47 35.71 -5.76 34.69
C GLU A 47 34.56 -4.75 34.63
N ILE A 48 34.42 -3.88 35.65
CA ILE A 48 33.42 -2.80 35.67
C ILE A 48 33.72 -1.71 34.64
N GLN A 49 34.98 -1.35 34.41
CA GLN A 49 35.36 -0.42 33.33
C GLN A 49 35.06 -1.01 31.95
N LEU A 50 35.19 -2.32 31.78
CA LEU A 50 34.86 -3.00 30.53
C LEU A 50 33.34 -2.96 30.25
N ASP A 51 32.51 -3.16 31.26
CA ASP A 51 31.05 -3.12 31.10
C ASP A 51 30.50 -1.69 30.98
N ILE A 52 31.03 -0.71 31.72
CA ILE A 52 30.65 0.70 31.58
C ILE A 52 31.12 1.26 30.24
N SER A 53 32.31 0.91 29.77
CA SER A 53 32.78 1.34 28.44
C SER A 53 31.94 0.70 27.33
N LYS A 54 31.52 -0.56 27.47
CA LYS A 54 30.56 -1.20 26.56
C LYS A 54 29.21 -0.48 26.53
N GLU A 55 28.61 -0.18 27.70
CA GLU A 55 27.29 0.48 27.78
C GLU A 55 27.34 1.95 27.32
N PHE A 56 28.42 2.67 27.65
CA PHE A 56 28.66 4.03 27.19
C PHE A 56 28.85 4.08 25.68
N ASN A 57 29.64 3.16 25.13
CA ASN A 57 29.81 3.00 23.69
C ASN A 57 28.49 2.65 23.01
N GLU A 58 27.68 1.75 23.58
CA GLU A 58 26.39 1.36 22.99
C GLU A 58 25.42 2.54 22.86
N THR A 59 25.36 3.42 23.86
CA THR A 59 24.52 4.62 23.80
C THR A 59 25.02 5.63 22.77
N GLN A 60 26.34 5.83 22.68
CA GLN A 60 26.93 6.70 21.66
C GLN A 60 26.71 6.16 20.25
N TYR A 61 26.95 4.87 20.01
CA TYR A 61 26.67 4.21 18.73
C TYR A 61 25.20 4.32 18.35
N LYS A 62 24.27 4.10 19.29
CA LYS A 62 22.83 4.24 19.04
C LYS A 62 22.44 5.65 18.59
N ASN A 63 23.02 6.69 19.19
CA ASN A 63 22.75 8.06 18.77
C ASN A 63 23.38 8.37 17.42
N HIS A 64 24.63 7.94 17.21
CA HIS A 64 25.33 8.11 15.94
C HIS A 64 24.62 7.43 14.77
N ILE A 65 24.19 6.18 14.96
CA ILE A 65 23.41 5.42 13.96
C ILE A 65 22.13 6.17 13.59
N LYS A 66 21.41 6.76 14.57
CA LYS A 66 20.20 7.55 14.28
C LYS A 66 20.50 8.82 13.50
N GLU A 67 21.60 9.50 13.82
CA GLU A 67 22.03 10.70 13.11
C GLU A 67 22.46 10.36 11.67
N PHE A 68 23.24 9.29 11.51
CA PHE A 68 23.61 8.73 10.22
C PHE A 68 22.38 8.39 9.39
N GLN A 69 21.40 7.68 9.94
CA GLN A 69 20.16 7.31 9.26
C GLN A 69 19.35 8.53 8.83
N ARG A 70 19.24 9.56 9.67
CA ARG A 70 18.56 10.82 9.32
C ARG A 70 19.26 11.55 8.19
N ALA A 71 20.59 11.64 8.26
CA ALA A 71 21.39 12.29 7.23
C ALA A 71 21.28 11.54 5.89
N PHE A 72 21.41 10.21 5.93
CA PHE A 72 21.26 9.34 4.76
C PHE A 72 19.83 9.41 4.19
N GLY A 73 18.80 9.29 5.03
CA GLY A 73 17.41 9.39 4.61
C GLY A 73 17.10 10.72 3.91
N LYS A 74 17.61 11.84 4.45
CA LYS A 74 17.49 13.15 3.82
C LYS A 74 18.23 13.23 2.47
N GLN A 75 19.43 12.66 2.39
CA GLN A 75 20.18 12.59 1.13
C GLN A 75 19.40 11.81 0.06
N ILE A 76 18.86 10.64 0.41
CA ILE A 76 18.09 9.81 -0.53
C ILE A 76 16.77 10.48 -0.93
N GLU A 77 16.14 11.25 -0.03
CA GLU A 77 14.99 12.07 -0.37
C GLU A 77 15.34 13.17 -1.39
N GLU A 78 16.47 13.86 -1.22
CA GLU A 78 16.94 14.91 -2.12
C GLU A 78 17.38 14.36 -3.50
N GLU A 79 18.07 13.21 -3.51
CA GLU A 79 18.64 12.62 -4.75
C GLU A 79 17.60 11.84 -5.55
N PHE A 80 16.73 11.07 -4.89
CA PHE A 80 15.83 10.11 -5.55
C PHE A 80 14.34 10.40 -5.35
N GLY A 81 13.99 11.41 -4.54
CA GLY A 81 12.61 11.75 -4.22
C GLY A 81 11.92 10.73 -3.31
N LEU A 82 12.68 9.89 -2.58
CA LEU A 82 12.10 8.86 -1.71
C LEU A 82 11.85 9.38 -0.30
N LYS A 83 10.65 9.16 0.23
CA LYS A 83 10.34 9.52 1.62
C LYS A 83 10.83 8.43 2.57
N TRP A 84 11.63 8.85 3.54
CA TRP A 84 12.11 7.98 4.60
C TRP A 84 10.99 7.53 5.55
N VAL A 85 10.94 6.24 5.90
CA VAL A 85 10.02 5.71 6.92
C VAL A 85 10.68 5.81 8.29
N GLU A 86 10.33 6.84 9.06
CA GLU A 86 10.88 7.04 10.40
C GLU A 86 10.46 5.87 11.33
N GLY A 87 11.45 5.13 11.82
CA GLY A 87 11.24 3.95 12.67
C GLY A 87 11.54 2.61 11.99
N GLY A 88 11.92 2.60 10.71
CA GLY A 88 12.33 1.38 9.99
C GLY A 88 13.56 0.67 10.57
N PHE A 89 14.30 1.31 11.49
CA PHE A 89 15.37 0.70 12.26
C PHE A 89 15.01 0.59 13.74
N THR A 90 14.96 -0.64 14.27
CA THR A 90 15.22 -0.90 15.69
C THR A 90 16.73 -0.79 15.96
N HIS A 91 17.17 -1.01 17.19
CA HIS A 91 18.55 -0.74 17.63
C HIS A 91 19.64 -1.62 16.96
N LYS A 92 19.29 -2.42 15.96
CA LYS A 92 20.14 -3.41 15.31
C LYS A 92 20.19 -3.11 13.80
N PHE A 93 21.25 -2.42 13.38
CA PHE A 93 21.47 -2.03 11.98
C PHE A 93 21.45 -3.22 10.99
N PHE A 94 21.71 -4.45 11.47
CA PHE A 94 21.66 -5.67 10.65
C PHE A 94 20.30 -6.37 10.58
N SER A 95 19.42 -6.19 11.58
CA SER A 95 18.10 -6.84 11.52
C SER A 95 17.07 -6.01 10.78
N ASP A 96 17.30 -4.70 10.70
CA ASP A 96 16.34 -3.76 10.18
C ASP A 96 16.97 -3.02 9.01
N LYS A 97 16.26 -2.95 7.90
CA LYS A 97 16.75 -2.33 6.68
C LYS A 97 16.18 -0.92 6.59
N PRO A 98 16.89 0.02 5.93
CA PRO A 98 16.26 1.26 5.57
C PRO A 98 15.05 1.01 4.67
N GLU A 99 13.91 1.59 5.05
CA GLU A 99 12.66 1.52 4.30
C GLU A 99 12.29 2.89 3.75
N PHE A 100 11.88 2.92 2.49
CA PHE A 100 11.54 4.12 1.76
C PHE A 100 10.19 4.01 1.04
N TYR A 101 9.50 5.14 0.89
CA TYR A 101 8.34 5.28 0.02
C TYR A 101 8.66 6.08 -1.23
N ALA A 102 8.36 5.52 -2.39
CA ALA A 102 8.38 6.18 -3.68
C ALA A 102 6.93 6.50 -4.11
N TYR A 103 6.57 7.78 -4.22
CA TYR A 103 5.22 8.18 -4.65
C TYR A 103 5.10 8.23 -6.18
N ARG A 104 5.38 7.10 -6.82
CA ARG A 104 5.37 6.92 -8.28
C ARG A 104 5.25 5.44 -8.64
N ARG A 105 4.85 5.16 -9.89
CA ARG A 105 4.95 3.82 -10.48
C ARG A 105 6.41 3.41 -10.66
N ALA A 106 6.63 2.11 -10.78
CA ALA A 106 7.88 1.57 -11.29
C ALA A 106 7.63 0.29 -12.08
N THR A 107 8.29 0.20 -13.23
CA THR A 107 8.57 -1.07 -13.91
C THR A 107 9.54 -1.91 -13.07
N LEU A 108 9.69 -3.20 -13.41
CA LEU A 108 10.68 -4.06 -12.79
C LEU A 108 12.10 -3.48 -12.93
N GLU A 109 12.43 -2.97 -14.11
CA GLU A 109 13.74 -2.40 -14.44
C GLU A 109 14.00 -1.11 -13.65
N GLU A 110 13.02 -0.21 -13.56
CA GLU A 110 13.12 1.01 -12.75
C GLU A 110 13.25 0.69 -11.25
N ALA A 111 12.47 -0.25 -10.73
CA ALA A 111 12.55 -0.67 -9.34
C ALA A 111 13.91 -1.30 -9.02
N ARG A 112 14.43 -2.14 -9.92
CA ARG A 112 15.77 -2.73 -9.83
C ARG A 112 16.85 -1.66 -9.84
N ALA A 113 16.83 -0.74 -10.81
CA ALA A 113 17.81 0.32 -10.91
C ALA A 113 17.81 1.22 -9.66
N LEU A 114 16.62 1.56 -9.15
CA LEU A 114 16.46 2.39 -7.97
C LEU A 114 16.99 1.72 -6.70
N VAL A 115 16.60 0.47 -6.42
CA VAL A 115 17.07 -0.21 -5.20
C VAL A 115 18.58 -0.41 -5.23
N LEU A 116 19.17 -0.73 -6.40
CA LEU A 116 20.61 -0.84 -6.56
C LEU A 116 21.30 0.52 -6.30
N ALA A 117 20.78 1.61 -6.87
CA ALA A 117 21.33 2.95 -6.65
C ALA A 117 21.33 3.31 -5.16
N VAL A 118 20.25 3.04 -4.44
CA VAL A 118 20.16 3.30 -3.00
C VAL A 118 21.11 2.40 -2.19
N ILE A 119 21.24 1.12 -2.55
CA ILE A 119 22.21 0.20 -1.90
C ILE A 119 23.65 0.69 -2.09
N PHE A 120 24.03 1.10 -3.30
CA PHE A 120 25.36 1.65 -3.56
C PHE A 120 25.61 2.94 -2.78
N ARG A 121 24.63 3.85 -2.72
CA ARG A 121 24.73 5.06 -1.89
C ARG A 121 24.86 4.77 -0.41
N LEU A 122 24.14 3.77 0.11
CA LEU A 122 24.27 3.33 1.49
C LEU A 122 25.69 2.80 1.76
N SER A 123 26.23 2.01 0.83
CA SER A 123 27.61 1.52 0.92
C SER A 123 28.60 2.69 0.98
N GLU A 124 28.51 3.64 0.06
CA GLU A 124 29.36 4.84 0.04
C GLU A 124 29.29 5.63 1.35
N ALA A 125 28.07 5.89 1.85
CA ALA A 125 27.86 6.61 3.10
C ALA A 125 28.48 5.89 4.30
N VAL A 126 28.36 4.55 4.38
CA VAL A 126 28.99 3.75 5.43
C VAL A 126 30.51 3.82 5.37
N HIS A 127 31.12 3.79 4.19
CA HIS A 127 32.58 3.92 4.05
C HIS A 127 33.09 5.32 4.37
N ALA A 128 32.27 6.35 4.12
CA ALA A 128 32.59 7.73 4.45
C ALA A 128 32.51 8.04 5.95
N ASP A 129 31.87 7.17 6.74
CA ASP A 129 31.68 7.33 8.18
C ASP A 129 32.54 6.31 8.98
N PRO A 130 33.68 6.74 9.57
CA PRO A 130 34.56 5.86 10.31
C PRO A 130 33.92 5.17 11.52
N ILE A 131 32.91 5.80 12.14
CA ILE A 131 32.21 5.25 13.29
C ILE A 131 31.31 4.10 12.82
N MET A 132 30.61 4.28 11.70
CA MET A 132 29.84 3.20 11.07
C MET A 132 30.75 2.07 10.59
N LEU A 133 31.86 2.37 9.92
CA LEU A 133 32.80 1.35 9.46
C LEU A 133 33.40 0.53 10.63
N SER A 134 33.78 1.22 11.71
CA SER A 134 34.21 0.59 12.97
C SER A 134 33.13 -0.30 13.58
N TYR A 135 31.87 0.16 13.56
CA TYR A 135 30.73 -0.60 14.07
C TYR A 135 30.57 -1.95 13.35
N PHE A 136 30.87 -2.01 12.04
CA PHE A 136 30.83 -3.24 11.28
C PHE A 136 32.01 -4.19 11.51
N ASN A 137 33.05 -3.76 12.24
CA ASN A 137 34.29 -4.50 12.44
C ASN A 137 34.88 -5.04 11.12
N LYS A 138 34.78 -4.25 10.05
CA LYS A 138 35.27 -4.59 8.71
C LYS A 138 36.03 -3.40 8.13
N SER A 139 37.11 -3.69 7.40
CA SER A 139 37.88 -2.67 6.67
C SER A 139 37.16 -2.15 5.42
N SER A 140 36.20 -2.91 4.90
CA SER A 140 35.35 -2.57 3.76
C SER A 140 34.05 -3.37 3.83
N LEU A 141 32.93 -2.74 3.47
CA LEU A 141 31.65 -3.40 3.29
C LEU A 141 31.39 -3.65 1.81
N ASN A 142 31.08 -4.87 1.41
CA ASN A 142 30.59 -5.12 0.06
C ASN A 142 29.10 -4.75 0.00
N PRO A 143 28.61 -4.03 -1.05
CA PRO A 143 27.19 -3.71 -1.20
C PRO A 143 26.22 -4.90 -1.04
N ASP A 144 26.67 -6.12 -1.34
CA ASP A 144 25.91 -7.36 -1.16
C ASP A 144 25.59 -7.74 0.30
N VAL A 145 26.05 -6.97 1.29
CA VAL A 145 25.69 -7.15 2.72
C VAL A 145 24.78 -6.03 3.24
N LEU A 146 24.28 -5.17 2.36
CA LEU A 146 23.40 -4.05 2.68
C LEU A 146 22.06 -4.23 1.99
N GLY A 147 21.00 -4.39 2.79
CA GLY A 147 19.63 -4.47 2.28
C GLY A 147 18.93 -3.12 2.35
N VAL A 148 18.07 -2.86 1.37
CA VAL A 148 17.15 -1.70 1.32
C VAL A 148 15.79 -2.20 0.87
N ASP A 149 14.73 -1.65 1.47
CA ASP A 149 13.35 -1.93 1.08
C ASP A 149 12.71 -0.63 0.55
N ILE A 150 11.99 -0.71 -0.58
CA ILE A 150 11.32 0.42 -1.22
C ILE A 150 9.90 0.02 -1.57
N SER A 151 8.91 0.77 -1.10
CA SER A 151 7.51 0.63 -1.48
C SER A 151 7.08 1.76 -2.42
N PHE A 152 6.43 1.40 -3.51
CA PHE A 152 5.90 2.28 -4.55
C PHE A 152 4.41 2.48 -4.34
N LEU A 153 4.02 3.71 -4.00
CA LEU A 153 2.69 4.02 -3.50
C LEU A 153 2.04 5.13 -4.31
N HIS A 154 0.75 5.01 -4.59
CA HIS A 154 -0.05 6.11 -5.12
C HIS A 154 -0.32 7.16 -4.04
N SER A 155 -0.56 6.71 -2.81
CA SER A 155 -0.75 7.55 -1.63
C SER A 155 -0.30 6.78 -0.37
N PRO A 156 -0.18 7.41 0.81
CA PRO A 156 0.43 6.78 1.99
C PRO A 156 -0.15 5.41 2.42
N ASN A 157 -1.38 5.09 1.98
CA ASN A 157 -2.07 3.84 2.34
C ASN A 157 -2.48 2.99 1.12
N TRP A 158 -2.07 3.37 -0.10
CA TRP A 158 -2.58 2.73 -1.33
C TRP A 158 -1.46 2.56 -2.36
N SER A 159 -1.28 1.33 -2.81
CA SER A 159 -0.41 0.98 -3.92
C SER A 159 -1.10 1.14 -5.27
N TYR A 160 -0.32 0.97 -6.33
CA TYR A 160 -0.85 0.95 -7.69
C TYR A 160 -1.38 -0.46 -7.99
N ASP A 161 -2.67 -0.55 -8.29
CA ASP A 161 -3.34 -1.80 -8.66
C ASP A 161 -3.30 -2.07 -10.18
N ASP A 162 -2.21 -1.66 -10.84
CA ASP A 162 -2.02 -1.70 -12.30
C ASP A 162 -0.85 -2.58 -12.73
N GLY A 163 -0.46 -3.53 -11.88
CA GLY A 163 0.64 -4.47 -12.17
C GLY A 163 2.03 -3.85 -12.13
N SER A 164 2.16 -2.55 -11.83
CA SER A 164 3.45 -1.97 -11.46
C SER A 164 4.00 -2.61 -10.18
N ILE A 165 5.32 -2.52 -10.00
CA ILE A 165 5.97 -3.00 -8.78
C ILE A 165 5.43 -2.18 -7.61
N GLU A 166 4.81 -2.85 -6.64
CA GLU A 166 4.34 -2.26 -5.39
C GLU A 166 5.48 -2.15 -4.39
N SER A 167 6.36 -3.14 -4.33
CA SER A 167 7.51 -3.09 -3.44
C SER A 167 8.68 -3.92 -3.94
N VAL A 168 9.87 -3.50 -3.55
CA VAL A 168 11.09 -4.30 -3.62
C VAL A 168 11.66 -4.42 -2.23
N TYR A 169 11.96 -5.64 -1.82
CA TYR A 169 12.57 -5.90 -0.52
C TYR A 169 13.79 -6.78 -0.69
N SER A 170 14.82 -6.37 0.02
CA SER A 170 16.06 -7.11 0.11
C SER A 170 15.90 -8.24 1.12
N TYR A 171 16.50 -9.40 0.93
CA TYR A 171 16.56 -10.45 1.95
C TYR A 171 17.81 -11.30 1.78
N TYR A 172 18.21 -11.97 2.84
CA TYR A 172 19.35 -12.87 2.80
C TYR A 172 18.88 -14.30 2.59
N SER A 173 19.52 -15.02 1.67
CA SER A 173 19.29 -16.44 1.48
C SER A 173 19.59 -17.21 2.77
N LYS A 174 19.11 -18.46 2.85
CA LYS A 174 19.69 -19.41 3.79
C LYS A 174 21.18 -19.55 3.48
N GLU A 175 21.99 -19.78 4.51
CA GLU A 175 23.42 -20.06 4.35
C GLU A 175 23.58 -21.21 3.35
N ASP A 176 24.39 -20.97 2.32
CA ASP A 176 24.77 -22.03 1.40
C ASP A 176 25.76 -23.01 2.06
N ALA A 177 26.24 -24.01 1.31
CA ALA A 177 27.21 -24.97 1.83
C ALA A 177 28.54 -24.34 2.30
N SER A 178 28.81 -23.08 1.93
CA SER A 178 29.98 -22.31 2.37
C SER A 178 29.73 -21.49 3.65
N GLY A 179 28.49 -21.49 4.18
CA GLY A 179 28.11 -20.67 5.34
C GLY A 179 27.90 -19.19 4.99
N VAL A 180 27.92 -18.84 3.70
CA VAL A 180 27.77 -17.45 3.25
C VAL A 180 26.30 -17.19 2.93
N LYS A 181 25.77 -16.10 3.48
CA LYS A 181 24.45 -15.58 3.12
C LYS A 181 24.61 -14.62 1.95
N LYS A 182 23.77 -14.78 0.92
CA LYS A 182 23.75 -13.88 -0.23
C LYS A 182 22.54 -12.97 -0.16
N LEU A 183 22.70 -11.74 -0.60
CA LEU A 183 21.60 -10.80 -0.75
C LEU A 183 20.81 -11.14 -2.01
N HIS A 184 19.50 -11.19 -1.84
CA HIS A 184 18.52 -11.34 -2.90
C HIS A 184 17.57 -10.16 -2.87
N LEU A 185 17.05 -9.82 -4.04
CA LEU A 185 15.99 -8.84 -4.21
C LEU A 185 14.72 -9.59 -4.57
N ARG A 186 13.63 -9.29 -3.87
CA ARG A 186 12.31 -9.76 -4.25
C ARG A 186 11.43 -8.57 -4.60
N TYR A 187 10.82 -8.65 -5.76
CA TYR A 187 9.85 -7.68 -6.25
C TYR A 187 8.45 -8.25 -6.05
N ALA A 188 7.57 -7.39 -5.57
CA ALA A 188 6.17 -7.67 -5.40
C ALA A 188 5.36 -6.67 -6.24
N ALA A 189 4.45 -7.19 -7.05
CA ALA A 189 3.41 -6.43 -7.71
C ALA A 189 2.07 -7.04 -7.32
N THR A 190 1.10 -6.21 -6.96
CA THR A 190 -0.23 -6.67 -6.57
C THR A 190 -0.99 -7.12 -7.80
N ASP A 191 -1.53 -8.35 -7.78
CA ASP A 191 -2.60 -8.70 -8.72
C ASP A 191 -3.88 -7.99 -8.26
N PRO A 192 -4.44 -7.04 -9.03
CA PRO A 192 -5.66 -6.33 -8.67
C PRO A 192 -6.88 -7.24 -8.45
N PHE A 193 -6.79 -8.50 -8.89
CA PHE A 193 -7.83 -9.52 -8.72
C PHE A 193 -7.56 -10.52 -7.62
N SER A 194 -6.36 -10.49 -7.02
CA SER A 194 -6.12 -11.27 -5.82
C SER A 194 -7.21 -10.92 -4.82
N ASP A 195 -7.81 -11.97 -4.26
CA ASP A 195 -8.85 -11.77 -3.30
C ASP A 195 -8.18 -11.28 -2.02
N ILE A 196 -8.22 -9.97 -1.76
CA ILE A 196 -7.57 -9.34 -0.60
C ILE A 196 -7.97 -10.04 0.72
N SER A 197 -9.17 -10.64 0.77
CA SER A 197 -9.61 -11.45 1.91
C SER A 197 -8.77 -12.71 2.15
N ASP A 198 -8.08 -13.20 1.14
CA ASP A 198 -7.13 -14.30 1.25
C ASP A 198 -5.70 -13.75 1.18
N PHE A 199 -5.22 -13.21 2.29
CA PHE A 199 -3.82 -12.77 2.46
C PHE A 199 -2.80 -13.86 2.12
N LYS A 200 -3.19 -15.15 2.08
CA LYS A 200 -2.31 -16.24 1.65
C LYS A 200 -2.22 -16.35 0.13
N ASN A 201 -3.23 -15.87 -0.59
CA ASN A 201 -3.35 -15.85 -2.03
C ASN A 201 -3.26 -14.43 -2.63
N ILE A 202 -2.67 -13.46 -1.92
CA ILE A 202 -2.08 -12.30 -2.60
C ILE A 202 -0.95 -12.84 -3.46
N VAL A 203 -1.28 -13.19 -4.70
CA VAL A 203 -0.35 -13.60 -5.72
C VAL A 203 0.41 -12.34 -6.12
N TYR A 204 1.40 -12.00 -5.30
CA TYR A 204 2.52 -11.24 -5.78
C TYR A 204 3.14 -12.07 -6.91
N SER A 205 3.24 -11.51 -8.11
CA SER A 205 4.24 -12.02 -9.05
C SER A 205 5.59 -11.79 -8.38
N LYS A 206 6.07 -12.81 -7.66
CA LYS A 206 7.33 -12.76 -6.94
C LYS A 206 8.43 -13.01 -7.95
N ILE A 207 9.02 -11.92 -8.41
CA ILE A 207 10.28 -11.99 -9.14
C ILE A 207 11.36 -11.95 -8.08
N GLU A 208 12.23 -12.96 -8.09
CA GLU A 208 13.39 -13.05 -7.21
C GLU A 208 14.65 -13.12 -8.08
N GLU A 209 15.66 -12.36 -7.71
CA GLU A 209 16.98 -12.41 -8.32
C GLU A 209 18.06 -12.24 -7.26
N SER A 210 19.26 -12.79 -7.52
CA SER A 210 20.42 -12.50 -6.69
C SER A 210 20.85 -11.04 -6.88
N PHE A 211 21.48 -10.44 -5.86
CA PHE A 211 22.03 -9.09 -6.00
C PHE A 211 23.01 -8.99 -7.18
N GLU A 212 23.83 -10.02 -7.40
CA GLU A 212 24.77 -10.06 -8.51
C GLU A 212 24.06 -10.10 -9.88
N ASP A 213 22.97 -10.85 -10.00
CA ASP A 213 22.18 -10.88 -11.24
C ASP A 213 21.42 -9.58 -11.47
N ALA A 214 20.89 -8.95 -10.41
CA ALA A 214 20.31 -7.63 -10.49
C ALA A 214 21.31 -6.60 -11.04
N VAL A 215 22.55 -6.61 -10.52
CA VAL A 215 23.62 -5.73 -11.00
C VAL A 215 23.94 -6.00 -12.48
N LYS A 216 24.05 -7.26 -12.89
CA LYS A 216 24.29 -7.62 -14.31
C LYS A 216 23.15 -7.17 -15.21
N LEU A 217 21.90 -7.43 -14.82
CA LEU A 217 20.72 -7.05 -15.60
C LEU A 217 20.61 -5.53 -15.74
N ASN A 218 20.86 -4.79 -14.67
CA ASN A 218 20.88 -3.32 -14.69
C ASN A 218 22.03 -2.76 -15.56
N ALA A 219 23.17 -3.45 -15.64
CA ALA A 219 24.26 -3.05 -16.52
C ALA A 219 23.95 -3.27 -18.01
N VAL A 220 23.11 -4.25 -18.35
CA VAL A 220 22.65 -4.50 -19.73
C VAL A 220 21.64 -3.44 -20.17
N ASN A 221 20.71 -3.07 -19.29
CA ASN A 221 19.65 -2.10 -19.57
C ASN A 221 19.68 -0.94 -18.55
N PRO A 222 20.65 -0.01 -18.65
CA PRO A 222 20.82 1.03 -17.65
C PRO A 222 19.68 2.05 -17.67
N ILE A 223 19.03 2.24 -16.53
CA ILE A 223 18.10 3.35 -16.31
C ILE A 223 18.92 4.60 -15.93
N ILE A 224 18.91 5.61 -16.80
CA ILE A 224 19.72 6.83 -16.66
C ILE A 224 19.35 7.59 -15.37
N ASN A 225 18.05 7.66 -15.06
CA ASN A 225 17.57 8.33 -13.87
C ASN A 225 16.51 7.47 -13.15
N PRO A 226 16.90 6.60 -12.21
CA PRO A 226 15.96 5.77 -11.48
C PRO A 226 15.04 6.57 -10.54
N ALA A 227 15.32 7.88 -10.34
CA ALA A 227 14.46 8.80 -9.59
C ALA A 227 13.20 9.23 -10.35
N ILE A 228 13.11 8.94 -11.65
CA ILE A 228 11.99 9.36 -12.49
C ILE A 228 11.38 8.12 -13.09
N HIS A 229 10.07 7.96 -12.90
CA HIS A 229 9.32 7.01 -13.70
C HIS A 229 9.12 7.61 -15.09
N HIS A 230 9.45 6.84 -16.12
CA HIS A 230 9.27 7.24 -17.51
C HIS A 230 7.98 6.62 -18.02
N PRO A 231 6.83 7.32 -17.90
CA PRO A 231 5.56 6.77 -18.34
C PRO A 231 5.63 6.49 -19.84
N LYS A 232 5.08 5.35 -20.24
CA LYS A 232 4.91 5.06 -21.67
C LYS A 232 3.86 6.01 -22.25
N GLU A 233 3.96 6.28 -23.55
CA GLU A 233 3.07 7.22 -24.24
C GLU A 233 1.58 6.94 -24.03
N PHE A 234 1.20 5.68 -23.84
CA PHE A 234 -0.19 5.27 -23.62
C PHE A 234 -0.66 5.40 -22.17
N GLU A 235 0.23 5.48 -21.18
CA GLU A 235 -0.14 5.35 -19.76
C GLU A 235 -1.04 6.49 -19.28
N ASP A 236 -0.69 7.74 -19.63
CA ASP A 236 -1.50 8.90 -19.28
C ASP A 236 -2.88 8.85 -19.96
N GLU A 237 -2.92 8.43 -21.22
CA GLU A 237 -4.16 8.31 -21.98
C GLU A 237 -5.06 7.20 -21.42
N LEU A 238 -4.47 6.04 -21.12
CA LEU A 238 -5.18 4.92 -20.51
C LEU A 238 -5.70 5.30 -19.12
N HIS A 239 -4.87 5.94 -18.30
CA HIS A 239 -5.27 6.44 -16.99
C HIS A 239 -6.46 7.40 -17.09
N ARG A 240 -6.45 8.31 -18.07
CA ARG A 240 -7.56 9.23 -18.35
C ARG A 240 -8.86 8.50 -18.73
N ILE A 241 -8.77 7.50 -19.59
CA ILE A 241 -9.93 6.67 -19.99
C ILE A 241 -10.50 5.93 -18.79
N LEU A 242 -9.65 5.24 -18.02
CA LEU A 242 -10.05 4.44 -16.88
C LEU A 242 -10.67 5.31 -15.78
N THR A 243 -10.10 6.49 -15.51
CA THR A 243 -10.68 7.47 -14.56
C THR A 243 -12.05 7.97 -15.03
N SER A 244 -12.21 8.23 -16.33
CA SER A 244 -13.49 8.68 -16.89
C SER A 244 -14.55 7.58 -16.83
N PHE A 245 -14.16 6.34 -17.15
CA PHE A 245 -15.00 5.16 -17.04
C PHE A 245 -15.45 4.92 -15.60
N GLU A 246 -14.52 4.93 -14.63
CA GLU A 246 -14.85 4.80 -13.20
C GLU A 246 -15.86 5.86 -12.77
N LYS A 247 -15.62 7.12 -13.14
CA LYS A 247 -16.52 8.23 -12.81
C LYS A 247 -17.91 8.01 -13.40
N GLU A 248 -18.01 7.63 -14.67
CA GLU A 248 -19.30 7.33 -15.31
C GLU A 248 -20.02 6.17 -14.60
N MET A 249 -19.29 5.09 -14.31
CA MET A 249 -19.86 3.91 -13.67
C MET A 249 -20.39 4.20 -12.27
N LYS A 250 -19.66 5.01 -11.50
CA LYS A 250 -20.08 5.48 -10.18
C LYS A 250 -21.30 6.39 -10.25
N GLU A 251 -21.26 7.42 -11.08
CA GLU A 251 -22.30 8.45 -11.14
C GLU A 251 -23.62 7.94 -11.73
N LYS A 252 -23.56 7.11 -12.78
CA LYS A 252 -24.77 6.65 -13.49
C LYS A 252 -25.31 5.31 -12.98
N TYR A 253 -24.44 4.44 -12.49
CA TYR A 253 -24.79 3.05 -12.18
C TYR A 253 -24.48 2.65 -10.74
N ASN A 254 -23.95 3.55 -9.90
CA ASN A 254 -23.60 3.30 -8.50
C ASN A 254 -22.64 2.11 -8.33
N LEU A 255 -21.74 1.92 -9.30
CA LEU A 255 -20.65 0.95 -9.27
C LEU A 255 -19.39 1.64 -8.75
N PHE A 256 -18.88 1.19 -7.59
CA PHE A 256 -17.71 1.79 -6.95
C PHE A 256 -16.48 0.96 -7.26
N PHE A 257 -15.52 1.52 -7.98
CA PHE A 257 -14.28 0.82 -8.27
C PHE A 257 -13.42 0.81 -7.01
N ARG A 258 -12.90 -0.37 -6.69
CA ARG A 258 -11.89 -0.55 -5.62
C ARG A 258 -10.50 -0.46 -6.20
N SER A 259 -10.33 -1.05 -7.37
CA SER A 259 -9.09 -1.08 -8.11
C SER A 259 -9.38 -1.06 -9.60
N ILE A 260 -8.53 -0.35 -10.32
CA ILE A 260 -8.55 -0.27 -11.78
C ILE A 260 -7.11 -0.21 -12.26
N GLY A 261 -6.76 -1.12 -13.18
CA GLY A 261 -5.41 -1.33 -13.62
C GLY A 261 -5.34 -1.97 -15.01
N TRP A 262 -4.13 -2.19 -15.48
CA TRP A 262 -3.86 -2.77 -16.78
C TRP A 262 -2.62 -3.66 -16.72
N MET A 263 -2.43 -4.50 -17.73
CA MET A 263 -1.22 -5.27 -17.91
C MET A 263 -0.67 -5.08 -19.31
N VAL A 264 0.65 -4.97 -19.37
CA VAL A 264 1.41 -4.99 -20.62
C VAL A 264 1.83 -6.43 -20.90
N ALA A 265 1.69 -6.89 -22.14
CA ALA A 265 2.14 -8.21 -22.57
C ALA A 265 3.67 -8.31 -22.40
N GLY A 266 4.15 -9.43 -21.87
CA GLY A 266 5.57 -9.64 -21.54
C GLY A 266 6.51 -9.60 -22.74
N ASP A 267 5.99 -9.79 -23.96
CA ASP A 267 6.83 -9.94 -25.17
C ASP A 267 7.11 -8.60 -25.86
N ALA A 268 6.26 -7.59 -25.62
CA ALA A 268 6.40 -6.25 -26.17
C ALA A 268 6.09 -5.22 -25.08
N PRO A 269 7.10 -4.48 -24.56
CA PRO A 269 6.92 -3.58 -23.42
C PRO A 269 5.97 -2.40 -23.70
N SER A 270 5.40 -2.27 -24.89
CA SER A 270 4.44 -1.23 -25.26
C SER A 270 3.02 -1.74 -25.52
N GLU A 271 2.75 -3.05 -25.40
CA GLU A 271 1.48 -3.63 -25.84
C GLU A 271 0.57 -3.98 -24.65
N ILE A 272 -0.58 -3.33 -24.56
CA ILE A 272 -1.65 -3.61 -23.61
C ILE A 272 -2.35 -4.90 -24.02
N SER A 273 -2.11 -5.97 -23.27
CA SER A 273 -2.77 -7.27 -23.51
C SER A 273 -4.06 -7.43 -22.73
N GLU A 274 -4.19 -6.76 -21.59
CA GLU A 274 -5.32 -6.95 -20.69
C GLU A 274 -5.61 -5.71 -19.86
N ILE A 275 -6.89 -5.37 -19.72
CA ILE A 275 -7.41 -4.37 -18.79
C ILE A 275 -8.10 -5.06 -17.64
N ARG A 276 -7.86 -4.55 -16.44
CA ARG A 276 -8.05 -5.26 -15.19
C ARG A 276 -8.79 -4.38 -14.21
N THR A 277 -10.08 -4.63 -13.97
CA THR A 277 -10.92 -3.81 -13.09
C THR A 277 -11.68 -4.60 -12.01
N LYS A 278 -11.78 -4.04 -10.80
CA LYS A 278 -12.59 -4.57 -9.69
C LYS A 278 -13.52 -3.50 -9.15
N CYS A 279 -14.81 -3.78 -9.14
CA CYS A 279 -15.82 -2.88 -8.61
C CYS A 279 -16.74 -3.55 -7.59
N THR A 280 -17.40 -2.74 -6.78
CA THR A 280 -18.38 -3.14 -5.79
C THR A 280 -19.71 -2.47 -6.10
N TYR A 281 -20.77 -3.27 -6.08
CA TYR A 281 -22.16 -2.82 -6.13
C TYR A 281 -22.81 -3.10 -4.78
N PHE A 282 -23.49 -2.09 -4.22
CA PHE A 282 -23.96 -2.13 -2.83
C PHE A 282 -25.41 -2.60 -2.65
N TYR A 283 -25.90 -3.41 -3.58
CA TYR A 283 -27.25 -3.97 -3.55
C TYR A 283 -27.20 -5.47 -3.87
N PRO A 284 -28.13 -6.27 -3.30
CA PRO A 284 -28.25 -7.66 -3.67
C PRO A 284 -28.77 -7.75 -5.10
N VAL A 285 -28.24 -8.72 -5.84
CA VAL A 285 -28.63 -8.97 -7.22
C VAL A 285 -28.83 -10.46 -7.45
N ASP A 286 -29.74 -10.80 -8.36
CA ASP A 286 -29.84 -12.15 -8.92
C ASP A 286 -28.84 -12.33 -10.09
N CYS A 287 -28.86 -13.50 -10.71
CA CYS A 287 -27.92 -13.84 -11.79
C CYS A 287 -28.18 -12.98 -13.05
N GLU A 288 -29.44 -12.67 -13.36
CA GLU A 288 -29.81 -11.85 -14.51
C GLU A 288 -29.37 -10.39 -14.34
N GLU A 289 -29.58 -9.83 -13.15
CA GLU A 289 -29.11 -8.50 -12.77
C GLU A 289 -27.57 -8.44 -12.79
N ALA A 290 -26.89 -9.45 -12.25
CA ALA A 290 -25.42 -9.54 -12.30
C ALA A 290 -24.88 -9.63 -13.74
N ARG A 291 -25.52 -10.45 -14.60
CA ARG A 291 -25.20 -10.56 -16.03
C ARG A 291 -25.30 -9.20 -16.71
N ALA A 292 -26.40 -8.49 -16.50
CA ALA A 292 -26.61 -7.19 -17.12
C ALA A 292 -25.58 -6.14 -16.67
N LEU A 293 -25.24 -6.12 -15.39
CA LEU A 293 -24.25 -5.19 -14.85
C LEU A 293 -22.85 -5.45 -15.42
N ILE A 294 -22.42 -6.71 -15.50
CA ILE A 294 -21.10 -7.03 -16.03
C ILE A 294 -21.01 -6.79 -17.54
N LEU A 295 -22.05 -7.13 -18.31
CA LEU A 295 -22.13 -6.85 -19.74
C LEU A 295 -22.07 -5.34 -19.99
N LEU A 296 -22.89 -4.56 -19.28
CA LEU A 296 -22.92 -3.10 -19.38
C LEU A 296 -21.54 -2.48 -19.13
N ALA A 297 -20.89 -2.84 -18.03
CA ALA A 297 -19.58 -2.32 -17.68
C ALA A 297 -18.51 -2.72 -18.72
N THR A 298 -18.55 -3.96 -19.19
CA THR A 298 -17.64 -4.46 -20.23
C THR A 298 -17.83 -3.71 -21.55
N GLU A 299 -19.06 -3.58 -22.04
CA GLU A 299 -19.36 -2.90 -23.31
C GLU A 299 -18.97 -1.42 -23.26
N LYS A 300 -19.22 -0.76 -22.13
CA LYS A 300 -18.79 0.63 -21.89
C LYS A 300 -17.29 0.77 -21.94
N LEU A 301 -16.55 -0.11 -21.25
CA LEU A 301 -15.10 -0.10 -21.24
C LEU A 301 -14.52 -0.38 -22.64
N LEU A 302 -15.02 -1.40 -23.33
CA LEU A 302 -14.62 -1.72 -24.71
C LEU A 302 -14.88 -0.55 -25.66
N ALA A 303 -16.03 0.12 -25.54
CA ALA A 303 -16.33 1.30 -26.35
C ALA A 303 -15.35 2.45 -26.07
N SER A 304 -15.03 2.71 -24.80
CA SER A 304 -14.06 3.74 -24.42
C SER A 304 -12.65 3.44 -24.96
N LEU A 305 -12.22 2.19 -24.93
CA LEU A 305 -10.92 1.76 -25.46
C LEU A 305 -10.88 1.80 -26.99
N ASN A 306 -11.87 1.19 -27.66
CA ASN A 306 -11.86 1.04 -29.12
C ASN A 306 -12.11 2.34 -29.90
N ASN A 307 -12.77 3.32 -29.29
CA ASN A 307 -12.99 4.65 -29.87
C ASN A 307 -11.81 5.61 -29.66
N ASN A 308 -10.77 5.20 -28.92
CA ASN A 308 -9.62 6.04 -28.65
C ASN A 308 -8.51 5.82 -29.68
N GLU A 309 -8.33 6.76 -30.61
CA GLU A 309 -7.30 6.68 -31.66
C GLU A 309 -5.87 6.59 -31.10
N THR A 310 -5.59 7.27 -29.99
CA THR A 310 -4.27 7.31 -29.37
C THR A 310 -3.86 5.96 -28.78
N LEU A 311 -4.81 5.18 -28.23
CA LEU A 311 -4.51 3.87 -27.66
C LEU A 311 -4.39 2.75 -28.68
N LYS A 312 -5.00 2.86 -29.86
CA LYS A 312 -5.04 1.76 -30.85
C LYS A 312 -3.68 1.11 -31.15
N PRO A 313 -2.57 1.87 -31.33
CA PRO A 313 -1.26 1.27 -31.60
C PRO A 313 -0.71 0.42 -30.46
N TYR A 314 -1.27 0.57 -29.27
CA TYR A 314 -0.82 -0.07 -28.04
C TYR A 314 -1.74 -1.24 -27.64
N LEU A 315 -2.88 -1.46 -28.29
CA LEU A 315 -3.78 -2.56 -27.95
C LEU A 315 -3.33 -3.84 -28.68
N LYS A 316 -3.12 -4.93 -27.95
CA LYS A 316 -2.66 -6.21 -28.52
C LYS A 316 -3.54 -6.70 -29.66
N ASP A 317 -4.84 -6.62 -29.43
CA ASP A 317 -5.87 -6.93 -30.41
C ASP A 317 -6.66 -5.66 -30.71
N TYR A 318 -6.89 -5.38 -32.00
CA TYR A 318 -7.79 -4.31 -32.43
C TYR A 318 -8.82 -4.82 -33.46
N PRO A 319 -10.14 -4.65 -33.21
CA PRO A 319 -10.72 -4.08 -32.01
C PRO A 319 -10.42 -4.91 -30.75
N PHE A 320 -10.19 -4.24 -29.64
CA PHE A 320 -10.05 -4.86 -28.33
C PHE A 320 -11.35 -5.58 -28.00
N SER A 321 -11.24 -6.79 -27.45
CA SER A 321 -12.37 -7.69 -27.21
C SER A 321 -12.51 -8.05 -25.73
N ALA A 322 -13.59 -8.76 -25.36
CA ALA A 322 -13.80 -9.21 -23.99
C ALA A 322 -12.69 -10.13 -23.47
N ASN A 323 -11.93 -10.80 -24.36
CA ASN A 323 -10.72 -11.55 -23.99
C ASN A 323 -9.64 -10.67 -23.36
N GLY A 324 -9.54 -9.41 -23.77
CA GLY A 324 -8.62 -8.44 -23.21
C GLY A 324 -9.13 -7.75 -21.94
N ILE A 325 -10.29 -8.14 -21.40
CA ILE A 325 -10.86 -7.55 -20.19
C ILE A 325 -11.05 -8.62 -19.13
N LYS A 326 -10.43 -8.36 -17.98
CA LYS A 326 -10.79 -8.99 -16.72
C LYS A 326 -11.58 -7.99 -15.89
N LEU A 327 -12.81 -8.35 -15.54
CA LEU A 327 -13.70 -7.49 -14.74
C LEU A 327 -14.34 -8.33 -13.65
N ARG A 328 -14.19 -7.89 -12.40
CA ARG A 328 -14.78 -8.53 -11.23
C ARG A 328 -15.70 -7.56 -10.52
N MET A 329 -16.95 -7.95 -10.36
CA MET A 329 -17.94 -7.19 -9.62
C MET A 329 -18.33 -7.93 -8.35
N LEU A 330 -18.17 -7.26 -7.21
CA LEU A 330 -18.59 -7.76 -5.90
C LEU A 330 -19.95 -7.18 -5.52
N PHE A 331 -20.84 -8.00 -4.98
CA PHE A 331 -22.12 -7.55 -4.45
C PHE A 331 -22.06 -7.57 -2.93
N ARG A 332 -22.16 -6.38 -2.30
CA ARG A 332 -21.86 -6.21 -0.86
C ARG A 332 -22.87 -5.36 -0.14
N LYS A 333 -23.07 -5.63 1.14
CA LYS A 333 -23.82 -4.73 2.01
C LYS A 333 -22.97 -3.49 2.30
N LYS A 334 -23.58 -2.30 2.21
CA LYS A 334 -22.93 -1.04 2.58
C LYS A 334 -22.83 -0.94 4.11
N ASN A 335 -21.76 -1.50 4.70
CA ASN A 335 -21.45 -1.29 6.13
C ASN A 335 -20.10 -0.57 6.27
N TYR A 336 -20.13 0.64 6.82
CA TYR A 336 -19.00 1.59 6.85
C TYR A 336 -17.82 1.20 7.76
N PHE A 337 -17.90 0.11 8.52
CA PHE A 337 -16.91 -0.17 9.58
C PHE A 337 -16.40 -1.61 9.67
N VAL A 338 -16.97 -2.58 8.95
CA VAL A 338 -16.59 -4.01 9.10
C VAL A 338 -16.52 -4.70 7.75
N GLY A 339 -15.70 -4.16 6.85
CA GLY A 339 -15.34 -4.82 5.60
C GLY A 339 -16.51 -5.12 4.67
N ASP A 340 -16.16 -5.74 3.55
CA ASP A 340 -17.09 -6.19 2.52
C ASP A 340 -17.90 -7.39 2.98
N VAL A 341 -19.02 -7.14 3.66
CA VAL A 341 -19.92 -8.22 4.09
C VAL A 341 -20.76 -8.70 2.90
N PRO A 342 -20.70 -10.00 2.54
CA PRO A 342 -21.56 -10.56 1.50
C PRO A 342 -23.02 -10.60 1.96
N TYR A 343 -23.91 -10.83 1.00
CA TYR A 343 -25.29 -11.17 1.29
C TYR A 343 -25.41 -12.66 1.61
N TYR A 344 -26.28 -13.01 2.57
CA TYR A 344 -26.54 -14.39 3.02
C TYR A 344 -27.98 -14.80 2.70
N ASP A 345 -28.53 -14.27 1.61
CA ASP A 345 -29.93 -14.38 1.19
C ASP A 345 -30.06 -14.99 -0.22
N GLU A 346 -29.10 -15.84 -0.61
CA GLU A 346 -28.98 -16.46 -1.93
C GLU A 346 -28.73 -15.50 -3.09
N SER A 347 -28.59 -14.20 -2.85
CA SER A 347 -28.12 -13.27 -3.89
C SER A 347 -26.67 -13.56 -4.30
N MET A 348 -26.30 -13.09 -5.49
CA MET A 348 -24.95 -13.26 -6.02
C MET A 348 -23.93 -12.67 -5.06
N GLU A 349 -22.81 -13.36 -4.86
CA GLU A 349 -21.65 -12.85 -4.13
C GLU A 349 -20.75 -12.04 -5.06
N SER A 350 -20.50 -12.55 -6.26
CA SER A 350 -19.74 -11.85 -7.29
C SER A 350 -20.01 -12.41 -8.68
N VAL A 351 -19.63 -11.62 -9.68
CA VAL A 351 -19.55 -12.04 -11.08
C VAL A 351 -18.19 -11.63 -11.64
N VAL A 352 -17.60 -12.51 -12.44
CA VAL A 352 -16.24 -12.33 -12.99
C VAL A 352 -16.26 -12.61 -14.49
N LEU A 353 -15.78 -11.66 -15.29
CA LEU A 353 -15.39 -11.84 -16.69
C LEU A 353 -13.88 -12.09 -16.74
N SER A 354 -13.47 -13.20 -17.35
CA SER A 354 -12.08 -13.57 -17.65
C SER A 354 -12.07 -14.50 -18.86
N ASP A 355 -11.16 -14.31 -19.80
CA ASP A 355 -10.97 -15.22 -20.95
C ASP A 355 -12.29 -15.49 -21.71
N ASP A 356 -12.99 -14.42 -22.09
CA ASP A 356 -14.32 -14.43 -22.75
C ASP A 356 -15.41 -15.20 -22.00
N THR A 357 -15.19 -15.47 -20.71
CA THR A 357 -16.12 -16.26 -19.91
C THR A 357 -16.62 -15.47 -18.71
N ILE A 358 -17.94 -15.48 -18.51
CA ILE A 358 -18.57 -14.93 -17.32
C ILE A 358 -18.84 -16.06 -16.33
N THR A 359 -18.35 -15.90 -15.11
CA THR A 359 -18.52 -16.84 -14.00
C THR A 359 -19.26 -16.16 -12.84
N TYR A 360 -20.31 -16.80 -12.36
CA TYR A 360 -21.17 -16.31 -11.28
C TYR A 360 -20.91 -17.11 -10.01
N TYR A 361 -20.86 -16.42 -8.87
CA TYR A 361 -20.60 -17.03 -7.57
C TYR A 361 -21.69 -16.70 -6.56
N HIS A 362 -22.06 -17.69 -5.76
CA HIS A 362 -22.86 -17.53 -4.54
C HIS A 362 -21.99 -17.58 -3.31
N HIS A 363 -22.49 -16.99 -2.23
CA HIS A 363 -21.97 -17.21 -0.89
C HIS A 363 -22.71 -18.40 -0.26
N ILE A 364 -21.99 -19.42 0.21
CA ILE A 364 -22.60 -20.41 1.10
C ILE A 364 -22.45 -19.92 2.54
N PRO A 365 -23.54 -19.77 3.31
CA PRO A 365 -23.42 -19.62 4.75
C PRO A 365 -22.78 -20.89 5.31
N SER A 366 -21.48 -20.84 5.60
CA SER A 366 -20.79 -21.92 6.33
C SER A 366 -21.47 -22.05 7.69
N ALA A 367 -22.00 -23.23 7.98
CA ALA A 367 -22.74 -23.48 9.21
C ALA A 367 -21.84 -23.52 10.45
N GLU A 368 -20.53 -23.74 10.31
CA GLU A 368 -19.62 -23.95 11.43
C GLU A 368 -18.17 -23.57 11.05
N ASP A 369 -17.69 -22.42 11.53
CA ASP A 369 -16.29 -22.01 11.85
C ASP A 369 -15.08 -22.43 10.97
N SER A 370 -15.23 -23.09 9.83
CA SER A 370 -14.11 -23.39 8.94
C SER A 370 -13.87 -22.20 8.01
N ASN A 371 -12.79 -21.46 8.27
CA ASN A 371 -12.14 -20.47 7.39
C ASN A 371 -13.03 -19.93 6.26
N MET A 372 -13.75 -18.86 6.59
CA MET A 372 -14.12 -17.73 5.74
C MET A 372 -13.67 -17.84 4.27
N HIS A 373 -14.64 -17.81 3.35
CA HIS A 373 -14.53 -17.48 1.91
C HIS A 373 -14.66 -18.58 0.85
N ASP A 374 -15.26 -19.74 1.14
CA ASP A 374 -15.63 -20.68 0.07
C ASP A 374 -16.74 -20.09 -0.81
N ARG A 375 -16.33 -19.49 -1.94
CA ARG A 375 -17.23 -19.13 -3.04
C ARG A 375 -17.68 -20.40 -3.74
N VAL A 376 -18.97 -20.49 -4.00
CA VAL A 376 -19.50 -21.60 -4.80
C VAL A 376 -19.88 -21.11 -6.16
N LEU A 377 -19.32 -21.78 -7.17
CA LEU A 377 -19.66 -21.59 -8.57
C LEU A 377 -21.16 -21.83 -8.75
N TYR A 378 -21.88 -20.80 -9.16
CA TYR A 378 -23.31 -20.86 -9.47
C TYR A 378 -23.52 -21.24 -10.94
N ALA A 379 -22.91 -20.49 -11.85
CA ALA A 379 -23.03 -20.69 -13.29
C ALA A 379 -21.78 -20.17 -14.02
N LYS A 380 -21.61 -20.61 -15.26
CA LYS A 380 -20.57 -20.16 -16.19
C LYS A 380 -21.16 -20.14 -17.59
N GLU A 381 -20.89 -19.10 -18.37
CA GLU A 381 -21.33 -18.97 -19.76
C GLU A 381 -20.32 -18.13 -20.57
N LEU A 382 -20.30 -18.30 -21.89
CA LEU A 382 -19.47 -17.45 -22.75
C LEU A 382 -20.04 -16.03 -22.80
N TYR A 383 -19.18 -15.03 -22.98
CA TYR A 383 -19.59 -13.62 -23.08
C TYR A 383 -20.64 -13.41 -24.18
N GLN A 384 -20.47 -14.05 -25.35
CA GLN A 384 -21.44 -14.00 -26.44
C GLN A 384 -22.78 -14.66 -26.10
N GLU A 385 -22.76 -15.76 -25.33
CA GLU A 385 -23.98 -16.41 -24.85
C GLU A 385 -24.73 -15.48 -23.88
N ALA A 386 -24.02 -14.85 -22.95
CA ALA A 386 -24.60 -13.86 -22.04
C ALA A 386 -25.22 -12.68 -22.79
N GLN A 387 -24.56 -12.16 -23.83
CA GLN A 387 -25.12 -11.10 -24.68
C GLN A 387 -26.41 -11.55 -25.37
N ASN A 388 -26.45 -12.78 -25.88
CA ASN A 388 -27.65 -13.33 -26.53
C ASN A 388 -28.78 -13.56 -25.52
N THR A 389 -28.48 -14.07 -24.34
CA THR A 389 -29.44 -14.21 -23.24
C THR A 389 -30.01 -12.84 -22.87
N PHE A 390 -29.15 -11.84 -22.62
CA PHE A 390 -29.57 -10.49 -22.23
C PHE A 390 -30.47 -9.80 -23.26
N LYS A 391 -30.20 -9.98 -24.57
CA LYS A 391 -31.05 -9.43 -25.65
C LYS A 391 -32.46 -10.03 -25.67
N ASN A 392 -32.61 -11.28 -25.21
CA ASN A 392 -33.88 -12.00 -25.19
C ASN A 392 -34.61 -11.88 -23.85
N THR A 393 -33.94 -11.40 -22.81
CA THR A 393 -34.54 -11.13 -21.49
C THR A 393 -35.36 -9.83 -21.55
N PRO A 394 -36.57 -9.78 -20.98
CA PRO A 394 -37.33 -8.54 -20.85
C PRO A 394 -36.49 -7.44 -20.20
N PRO A 395 -36.72 -6.14 -20.50
CA PRO A 395 -35.95 -5.04 -19.93
C PRO A 395 -35.89 -5.16 -18.41
N LEU A 396 -34.69 -5.39 -17.90
CA LEU A 396 -34.48 -5.54 -16.46
C LEU A 396 -35.00 -4.30 -15.73
N THR A 397 -35.57 -4.54 -14.57
CA THR A 397 -35.95 -3.50 -13.60
C THR A 397 -34.74 -2.74 -13.03
N LEU A 398 -33.52 -2.99 -13.53
CA LEU A 398 -32.25 -2.33 -13.21
C LEU A 398 -32.42 -0.80 -13.06
N PHE A 399 -33.18 -0.17 -13.96
CA PHE A 399 -33.42 1.28 -13.93
C PHE A 399 -34.46 1.73 -12.91
N LYS A 400 -35.38 0.86 -12.48
CA LYS A 400 -36.32 1.18 -11.38
C LYS A 400 -35.60 1.27 -10.03
N LYS A 401 -34.60 0.42 -9.77
CA LYS A 401 -33.79 0.50 -8.53
C LYS A 401 -32.85 1.72 -8.54
N ALA A 402 -32.24 2.06 -9.68
CA ALA A 402 -31.40 3.27 -9.80
C ALA A 402 -32.19 4.57 -9.54
N ALA A 403 -33.43 4.66 -10.03
CA ALA A 403 -34.33 5.77 -9.71
C ALA A 403 -34.67 5.85 -8.21
N THR A 404 -34.87 4.71 -7.56
CA THR A 404 -35.08 4.64 -6.10
C THR A 404 -33.81 4.97 -5.32
N GLY A 405 -32.63 4.59 -5.82
CA GLY A 405 -31.32 4.93 -5.24
C GLY A 405 -31.02 6.43 -5.27
N ILE A 406 -31.32 7.11 -6.39
CA ILE A 406 -31.24 8.57 -6.48
C ILE A 406 -32.23 9.21 -5.49
N LYS A 407 -33.45 8.66 -5.39
CA LYS A 407 -34.45 9.15 -4.44
C LYS A 407 -33.99 8.99 -2.99
N ASN A 408 -33.37 7.86 -2.64
CA ASN A 408 -32.82 7.61 -1.30
C ASN A 408 -31.57 8.45 -1.03
N PHE A 409 -30.68 8.67 -2.01
CA PHE A 409 -29.54 9.57 -1.87
C PHE A 409 -29.96 11.02 -1.65
N ILE A 410 -30.98 11.48 -2.38
CA ILE A 410 -31.60 12.79 -2.14
C ILE A 410 -32.20 12.82 -0.73
N PHE A 411 -32.90 11.76 -0.31
CA PHE A 411 -33.50 11.69 1.02
C PHE A 411 -32.45 11.72 2.15
N ASP A 412 -31.37 10.95 2.02
CA ASP A 412 -30.26 10.91 2.98
C ASP A 412 -29.50 12.26 3.01
N SER A 413 -29.34 12.92 1.86
CA SER A 413 -28.73 14.24 1.75
C SER A 413 -29.61 15.33 2.39
N ILE A 414 -30.92 15.24 2.22
CA ILE A 414 -31.89 16.12 2.91
C ILE A 414 -31.81 15.87 4.42
N HIS A 415 -31.75 14.61 4.87
CA HIS A 415 -31.62 14.27 6.28
C HIS A 415 -30.32 14.82 6.88
N PHE A 416 -29.22 14.80 6.13
CA PHE A 416 -27.95 15.36 6.55
C PHE A 416 -27.97 16.90 6.61
N LEU A 417 -28.66 17.56 5.67
CA LEU A 417 -28.90 19.00 5.70
C LEU A 417 -29.81 19.40 6.88
N GLU A 418 -30.82 18.59 7.20
CA GLU A 418 -31.66 18.77 8.39
C GLU A 418 -30.84 18.64 9.67
N LEU A 419 -29.98 17.61 9.79
CA LEU A 419 -29.10 17.44 10.94
C LEU A 419 -28.06 18.57 11.06
N ALA A 420 -27.49 19.01 9.95
CA ALA A 420 -26.60 20.17 9.92
C ALA A 420 -27.33 21.46 10.33
N GLY A 421 -28.56 21.65 9.85
CA GLY A 421 -29.43 22.76 10.24
C GLY A 421 -29.77 22.75 11.74
N ILE A 422 -30.13 21.58 12.29
CA ILE A 422 -30.36 21.37 13.72
C ILE A 422 -29.10 21.68 14.51
N TYR A 423 -27.92 21.23 14.06
CA TYR A 423 -26.65 21.49 14.73
C TYR A 423 -26.28 22.98 14.76
N VAL A 424 -26.46 23.69 13.63
CA VAL A 424 -26.25 25.14 13.55
C VAL A 424 -27.24 25.88 14.44
N PHE A 425 -28.51 25.49 14.45
CA PHE A 425 -29.54 26.06 15.31
C PHE A 425 -29.24 25.85 16.79
N TYR A 426 -28.84 24.63 17.19
CA TYR A 426 -28.42 24.33 18.57
C TYR A 426 -27.18 25.12 18.98
N SER A 427 -26.20 25.25 18.09
CA SER A 427 -24.98 26.03 18.37
C SER A 427 -25.32 27.51 18.57
N PHE A 428 -26.20 28.06 17.74
CA PHE A 428 -26.68 29.44 17.86
C PHE A 428 -27.51 29.67 19.13
N TRP A 429 -28.45 28.76 19.45
CA TRP A 429 -29.25 28.82 20.67
C TRP A 429 -28.38 28.73 21.92
N TYR A 430 -27.40 27.83 21.92
CA TYR A 430 -26.45 27.68 23.02
C TYR A 430 -25.63 28.96 23.23
N SER A 431 -25.19 29.62 22.15
CA SER A 431 -24.53 30.93 22.25
C SER A 431 -25.45 32.00 22.84
N ILE A 432 -26.73 32.07 22.45
CA ILE A 432 -27.68 33.04 23.03
C ILE A 432 -27.88 32.79 24.52
N VAL A 433 -28.17 31.55 24.92
CA VAL A 433 -28.39 31.19 26.34
C VAL A 433 -27.15 31.56 27.17
N TYR A 434 -25.97 31.23 26.66
CA TYR A 434 -24.71 31.55 27.34
C TYR A 434 -24.55 33.06 27.53
N PHE A 435 -24.77 33.87 26.48
CA PHE A 435 -24.69 35.33 26.56
C PHE A 435 -25.73 35.97 27.50
N THR A 436 -26.95 35.43 27.56
CA THR A 436 -27.99 35.94 28.46
C THR A 436 -27.81 35.53 29.93
N SER A 437 -26.95 34.55 30.21
CA SER A 437 -26.68 34.10 31.58
C SER A 437 -25.54 34.86 32.29
N GLU A 438 -24.81 35.70 31.55
CA GLU A 438 -23.72 36.55 32.07
C GLU A 438 -24.14 38.03 32.27
N THR A 439 -25.41 38.36 32.04
CA THR A 439 -26.03 39.66 32.37
C THR A 439 -27.08 39.48 33.44
#